data_AF-A0A255P216-F1
#
_entry.id   AF-A0A255P216-F1
#
_cell.length_a   1.000
_cell.length_b   1.000
_cell.length_c   1.000
_cell.angle_alpha   90.00
_cell.angle_beta   90.00
_cell.angle_gamma   90.00
#
_symmetry.space_group_name_H-M   'P 1'
#
loop_
_entity.id
_entity.type
_entity.pdbx_description
1 polymer ?
#
loop_
_entity_poly.entity_id
_entity_poly.type
_entity_poly.pdbx_seq_one_letter_code
_entity_poly.pdbx_strand_id
1 'polypeptide(L)'
;MTTTAALPAPADVAERARAIHAAWQADAEMQTVLDGCAKYSSDWDDFYGGPLISTYSVARDAGHLLVDALRVMALKTAVYELTGDELLAELPVPVPVDVTCHALCAQFTALSRIQQRTGHPFVHSTVNEHVNDTPWDTGDFTHRAYEEAFGPVNDRYWIPAEEAERRRRVLDGKYASIGITERGMTSAIDYAATA
;
A
#
# COMPACT_ATOMS: atom_id res chain seq x y z
N MET A 1 27.98 10.77 16.42
CA MET A 1 26.57 10.96 16.83
C MET A 1 25.79 11.17 15.54
N THR A 2 25.12 10.13 15.07
CA THR A 2 24.24 10.23 13.90
C THR A 2 22.99 10.94 14.36
N THR A 3 22.76 12.16 13.90
CA THR A 3 21.50 12.86 14.13
C THR A 3 20.40 12.03 13.48
N THR A 4 19.46 11.50 14.24
CA THR A 4 18.25 10.90 13.69
C THR A 4 17.58 11.98 12.84
N ALA A 5 17.49 11.76 11.52
CA ALA A 5 16.84 12.72 10.65
C ALA A 5 15.36 12.82 11.06
N ALA A 6 14.85 14.04 11.19
CA ALA A 6 13.43 14.25 11.44
C ALA A 6 12.66 14.12 10.12
N LEU A 7 11.40 13.68 10.20
CA LEU A 7 10.50 13.73 9.05
C LEU A 7 10.42 15.18 8.51
N PRO A 8 10.48 15.39 7.18
CA PRO A 8 10.28 16.71 6.59
C PRO A 8 8.87 17.25 6.89
N ALA A 9 8.62 18.54 6.65
CA ALA A 9 7.28 19.07 6.83
C ALA A 9 6.29 18.41 5.84
N PRO A 10 5.03 18.10 6.23
CA PRO A 10 4.05 17.49 5.33
C PRO A 10 3.84 18.25 4.03
N ALA A 11 3.91 19.59 4.05
CA ALA A 11 3.76 20.42 2.86
C ALA A 11 4.91 20.23 1.85
N ASP A 12 6.15 20.09 2.33
CA ASP A 12 7.33 19.86 1.47
C ASP A 12 7.24 18.47 0.80
N VAL A 13 6.85 17.45 1.59
CA VAL A 13 6.60 16.10 1.08
C VAL A 13 5.47 16.11 0.07
N ALA A 14 4.38 16.83 0.34
CA ALA A 14 3.23 16.91 -0.54
C ALA A 14 3.55 17.56 -1.88
N GLU A 15 4.31 18.65 -1.88
CA GLU A 15 4.80 19.29 -3.11
C GLU A 15 5.65 18.32 -3.93
N ARG A 16 6.61 17.66 -3.27
CA ARG A 16 7.51 16.74 -3.96
C ARG A 16 6.78 15.51 -4.49
N ALA A 17 5.85 14.94 -3.71
CA ALA A 17 5.05 13.79 -4.10
C ALA A 17 4.16 14.09 -5.31
N ARG A 18 3.57 15.29 -5.41
CA ARG A 18 2.82 15.70 -6.62
C ARG A 18 3.70 15.68 -7.87
N ALA A 19 4.94 16.18 -7.78
CA ALA A 19 5.87 16.18 -8.90
C ALA A 19 6.27 14.75 -9.34
N ILE A 20 6.61 13.89 -8.37
CA ILE A 20 6.95 12.48 -8.62
C ILE A 20 5.76 11.74 -9.25
N HIS A 21 4.58 11.87 -8.64
CA HIS A 21 3.37 11.24 -9.13
C HIS A 21 3.03 11.70 -10.57
N ALA A 22 3.15 12.99 -10.86
CA ALA A 22 2.94 13.51 -12.21
C ALA A 22 3.94 12.95 -13.23
N ALA A 23 5.22 12.83 -12.85
CA ALA A 23 6.25 12.24 -13.71
C ALA A 23 5.96 10.77 -14.01
N TRP A 24 5.57 9.98 -13.01
CA TRP A 24 5.17 8.59 -13.21
C TRP A 24 3.92 8.44 -14.08
N GLN A 25 2.89 9.26 -13.85
CA GLN A 25 1.67 9.22 -14.67
C GLN A 25 1.89 9.65 -16.13
N ALA A 26 2.87 10.52 -16.39
CA ALA A 26 3.24 10.91 -17.74
C ALA A 26 4.00 9.81 -18.51
N ASP A 27 4.54 8.81 -17.81
CA ASP A 27 5.20 7.67 -18.45
C ASP A 27 4.17 6.69 -19.03
N ALA A 28 4.22 6.46 -20.34
CA ALA A 28 3.25 5.62 -21.04
C ALA A 28 3.17 4.17 -20.52
N GLU A 29 4.25 3.65 -19.94
CA GLU A 29 4.28 2.29 -19.38
C GLU A 29 3.51 2.20 -18.06
N MET A 30 3.37 3.31 -17.32
CA MET A 30 2.66 3.32 -16.04
C MET A 30 1.19 2.91 -16.18
N GLN A 31 0.50 3.37 -17.22
CA GLN A 31 -0.89 2.96 -17.45
C GLN A 31 -1.00 1.45 -17.68
N THR A 32 -0.03 0.86 -18.39
CA THR A 32 0.01 -0.59 -18.63
C THR A 32 0.22 -1.36 -17.33
N VAL A 33 1.06 -0.85 -16.44
CA VAL A 33 1.27 -1.41 -15.08
C VAL A 33 -0.02 -1.38 -14.28
N LEU A 34 -0.67 -0.22 -14.20
CA LEU A 34 -1.93 -0.05 -13.44
C LEU A 34 -3.05 -0.94 -13.98
N ASP A 35 -3.23 -0.99 -15.31
CA ASP A 35 -4.23 -1.85 -15.96
C ASP A 35 -3.94 -3.34 -15.74
N GLY A 36 -2.67 -3.72 -15.64
CA GLY A 36 -2.25 -5.08 -15.30
C GLY A 36 -2.61 -5.43 -13.86
N CYS A 37 -2.24 -4.58 -12.91
CA CYS A 37 -2.55 -4.77 -11.50
C CYS A 37 -4.07 -4.84 -11.23
N ALA A 38 -4.89 -4.07 -11.95
CA ALA A 38 -6.34 -4.07 -11.79
C ALA A 38 -7.03 -5.38 -12.23
N LYS A 39 -6.32 -6.28 -12.93
CA LYS A 39 -6.86 -7.52 -13.50
C LYS A 39 -6.55 -8.79 -12.70
N TYR A 40 -5.77 -8.70 -11.61
CA TYR A 40 -5.52 -9.83 -10.72
C TYR A 40 -6.84 -10.27 -10.07
N SER A 41 -7.48 -11.27 -10.68
CA SER A 41 -8.82 -11.72 -10.33
C SER A 41 -8.90 -13.22 -10.03
N SER A 42 -7.81 -13.97 -10.23
CA SER A 42 -7.76 -15.43 -10.00
C SER A 42 -6.48 -15.93 -9.34
N ASP A 43 -5.34 -15.28 -9.58
CA ASP A 43 -4.01 -15.82 -9.19
C ASP A 43 -3.38 -15.04 -8.02
N TRP A 44 -4.09 -14.04 -7.50
CA TRP A 44 -3.73 -13.30 -6.30
C TRP A 44 -4.95 -13.22 -5.41
N ASP A 45 -4.88 -13.89 -4.26
CA ASP A 45 -5.83 -13.71 -3.16
C ASP A 45 -5.09 -13.26 -1.89
N ASP A 46 -5.63 -12.25 -1.24
CA ASP A 46 -5.22 -11.80 0.09
C ASP A 46 -6.38 -12.03 1.07
N PHE A 47 -6.08 -12.45 2.31
CA PHE A 47 -7.11 -12.74 3.29
C PHE A 47 -7.45 -11.52 4.17
N TYR A 48 -6.54 -10.54 4.32
CA TYR A 48 -6.60 -9.53 5.40
C TYR A 48 -6.28 -8.09 4.98
N GLY A 49 -6.17 -7.80 3.68
CA GLY A 49 -6.10 -6.48 3.08
C GLY A 49 -7.42 -6.11 2.41
N GLY A 50 -7.65 -6.62 1.19
CA GLY A 50 -8.88 -6.39 0.43
C GLY A 50 -10.15 -6.75 1.22
N PRO A 51 -10.23 -7.93 1.87
CA PRO A 51 -11.39 -8.33 2.67
C PRO A 51 -11.70 -7.45 3.89
N LEU A 52 -10.81 -6.54 4.31
CA LEU A 52 -11.16 -5.53 5.32
C LEU A 52 -12.12 -4.47 4.77
N ILE A 53 -12.20 -4.31 3.46
CA ILE A 53 -13.18 -3.42 2.82
C ILE A 53 -14.52 -4.16 2.81
N SER A 54 -15.54 -3.55 3.43
CA SER A 54 -16.88 -4.14 3.46
C SER A 54 -17.39 -4.39 2.05
N THR A 55 -17.88 -5.62 1.83
CA THR A 55 -18.39 -6.15 0.56
C THR A 55 -17.39 -6.12 -0.61
N TYR A 56 -16.07 -6.12 -0.33
CA TYR A 56 -14.97 -5.99 -1.30
C TYR A 56 -15.16 -6.77 -2.61
N SER A 57 -14.74 -6.16 -3.71
CA SER A 57 -14.67 -6.78 -5.02
C SER A 57 -13.54 -6.14 -5.81
N VAL A 58 -12.63 -6.96 -6.35
CA VAL A 58 -11.54 -6.50 -7.24
C VAL A 58 -12.08 -5.60 -8.35
N ALA A 59 -13.14 -6.04 -9.06
CA ALA A 59 -13.71 -5.31 -10.18
C ALA A 59 -14.24 -3.91 -9.81
N ARG A 60 -14.65 -3.70 -8.56
CA ARG A 60 -15.17 -2.41 -8.08
C ARG A 60 -14.10 -1.56 -7.39
N ASP A 61 -13.27 -2.18 -6.57
CA ASP A 61 -12.43 -1.48 -5.60
C ASP A 61 -10.96 -1.36 -6.03
N ALA A 62 -10.43 -2.28 -6.86
CA ALA A 62 -9.00 -2.32 -7.19
C ALA A 62 -8.51 -1.03 -7.85
N GLY A 63 -9.31 -0.43 -8.75
CA GLY A 63 -8.97 0.83 -9.40
C GLY A 63 -8.78 1.99 -8.41
N HIS A 64 -9.61 2.06 -7.38
CA HIS A 64 -9.49 3.09 -6.34
C HIS A 64 -8.25 2.85 -5.48
N LEU A 65 -8.00 1.60 -5.09
CA LEU A 65 -6.83 1.23 -4.30
C LEU A 65 -5.51 1.48 -5.05
N LEU A 66 -5.47 1.23 -6.36
CA LEU A 66 -4.28 1.47 -7.17
C LEU A 66 -3.94 2.95 -7.30
N VAL A 67 -4.95 3.82 -7.36
CA VAL A 67 -4.74 5.28 -7.32
C VAL A 67 -4.12 5.68 -5.98
N ASP A 68 -4.66 5.18 -4.87
CA ASP A 68 -4.13 5.50 -3.54
C ASP A 68 -2.73 4.93 -3.31
N ALA A 69 -2.48 3.70 -3.75
CA ALA A 69 -1.17 3.07 -3.65
C ALA A 69 -0.11 3.83 -4.44
N LEU A 70 -0.38 4.24 -5.68
CA LEU A 70 0.58 5.02 -6.47
C LEU A 70 0.89 6.39 -5.81
N ARG A 71 -0.12 7.05 -5.25
CA ARG A 71 0.03 8.31 -4.51
C ARG A 71 0.85 8.13 -3.24
N VAL A 72 0.59 7.07 -2.48
CA VAL A 72 1.37 6.71 -1.29
C VAL A 72 2.81 6.39 -1.64
N MET A 73 3.06 5.63 -2.70
CA MET A 73 4.42 5.37 -3.20
C MET A 73 5.16 6.66 -3.55
N ALA A 74 4.45 7.66 -4.08
CA ALA A 74 5.03 8.97 -4.36
C ALA A 74 5.37 9.75 -3.07
N LEU A 75 4.56 9.62 -2.00
CA LEU A 75 4.86 10.18 -0.67
C LEU A 75 6.10 9.51 -0.05
N LYS A 76 6.17 8.17 -0.05
CA LYS A 76 7.33 7.41 0.44
C LYS A 76 8.60 7.84 -0.30
N THR A 77 8.52 7.93 -1.62
CA THR A 77 9.63 8.39 -2.48
C THR A 77 10.00 9.84 -2.22
N ALA A 78 9.03 10.72 -2.00
CA ALA A 78 9.30 12.12 -1.65
C ALA A 78 10.06 12.25 -0.34
N VAL A 79 9.67 11.49 0.70
CA VAL A 79 10.41 11.46 1.97
C VAL A 79 11.83 10.97 1.72
N TYR A 80 12.00 9.87 0.99
CA TYR A 80 13.33 9.34 0.66
C TYR A 80 14.20 10.34 -0.09
N GLU A 81 13.68 11.02 -1.12
CA GLU A 81 14.47 12.00 -1.87
C GLU A 81 14.85 13.23 -1.04
N LEU A 82 14.04 13.58 -0.03
CA LEU A 82 14.31 14.72 0.87
C LEU A 82 15.26 14.38 2.01
N THR A 83 15.34 13.11 2.42
CA THR A 83 16.11 12.70 3.61
C THR A 83 17.29 11.77 3.31
N GLY A 84 17.21 11.00 2.21
CA GLY A 84 18.09 9.87 1.92
C GLY A 84 17.86 8.64 2.82
N ASP A 85 16.80 8.64 3.64
CA ASP A 85 16.54 7.63 4.66
C ASP A 85 15.33 6.76 4.29
N GLU A 86 15.61 5.50 3.95
CA GLU A 86 14.60 4.51 3.56
C GLU A 86 13.70 4.08 4.74
N LEU A 87 14.20 4.13 5.97
CA LEU A 87 13.41 3.78 7.15
C LEU A 87 12.38 4.86 7.45
N LEU A 88 12.75 6.14 7.32
CA LEU A 88 11.81 7.26 7.43
C LEU A 88 10.81 7.30 6.27
N ALA A 89 11.25 6.88 5.08
CA ALA A 89 10.41 6.82 3.89
C ALA A 89 9.34 5.72 3.97
N GLU A 90 9.52 4.71 4.82
CA GLU A 90 8.56 3.64 5.03
C GLU A 90 7.37 4.12 5.88
N LEU A 91 6.56 4.98 5.27
CA LEU A 91 5.41 5.62 5.89
C LEU A 91 4.31 4.60 6.21
N PRO A 92 3.74 4.62 7.42
CA PRO A 92 2.60 3.77 7.74
C PRO A 92 1.38 4.20 6.91
N VAL A 93 0.65 3.23 6.37
CA VAL A 93 -0.53 3.44 5.50
C VAL A 93 -1.65 2.45 5.87
N PRO A 94 -2.91 2.70 5.46
CA PRO A 94 -4.00 1.75 5.70
C PRO A 94 -3.72 0.38 5.06
N VAL A 95 -4.09 -0.69 5.76
CA VAL A 95 -3.80 -2.08 5.34
C VAL A 95 -4.24 -2.40 3.89
N PRO A 96 -5.44 -2.03 3.41
CA PRO A 96 -5.83 -2.33 2.03
C PRO A 96 -4.98 -1.59 0.98
N VAL A 97 -4.56 -0.36 1.31
CA VAL A 97 -3.67 0.44 0.45
C VAL A 97 -2.28 -0.19 0.44
N ASP A 98 -1.78 -0.61 1.60
CA ASP A 98 -0.48 -1.26 1.72
C ASP A 98 -0.38 -2.53 0.87
N VAL A 99 -1.36 -3.44 0.97
CA VAL A 99 -1.43 -4.66 0.13
C VAL A 99 -1.38 -4.31 -1.36
N THR A 100 -1.95 -3.17 -1.76
CA THR A 100 -1.91 -2.71 -3.14
C THR A 100 -0.55 -2.10 -3.53
N CYS A 101 0.20 -1.52 -2.59
CA CYS A 101 1.61 -1.15 -2.79
C CYS A 101 2.47 -2.39 -3.09
N HIS A 102 2.28 -3.48 -2.35
CA HIS A 102 2.95 -4.76 -2.65
C HIS A 102 2.61 -5.24 -4.07
N ALA A 103 1.36 -5.06 -4.52
CA ALA A 103 0.93 -5.39 -5.88
C ALA A 103 1.57 -4.56 -6.98
N LEU A 104 1.82 -3.28 -6.73
CA LEU A 104 2.61 -2.45 -7.63
C LEU A 104 4.06 -2.95 -7.67
N CYS A 105 4.68 -3.17 -6.50
CA CYS A 105 6.08 -3.60 -6.40
C CYS A 105 6.35 -4.96 -7.07
N ALA A 106 5.35 -5.84 -7.17
CA ALA A 106 5.44 -7.07 -7.93
C ALA A 106 5.71 -6.85 -9.44
N GLN A 107 5.40 -5.67 -9.99
CA GLN A 107 5.67 -5.28 -11.38
C GLN A 107 7.12 -4.79 -11.59
N PHE A 108 8.07 -5.41 -10.88
CA PHE A 108 9.46 -4.97 -10.72
C PHE A 108 10.15 -4.54 -12.01
N THR A 109 10.03 -5.34 -13.09
CA THR A 109 10.74 -5.06 -14.35
C THR A 109 10.20 -3.80 -15.04
N ALA A 110 8.88 -3.59 -15.03
CA ALA A 110 8.26 -2.41 -15.62
C ALA A 110 8.56 -1.17 -14.78
N LEU A 111 8.38 -1.28 -13.45
CA LEU A 111 8.71 -0.19 -12.52
C LEU A 111 10.17 0.23 -12.63
N SER A 112 11.11 -0.71 -12.72
CA SER A 112 12.54 -0.41 -12.90
C SER A 112 12.81 0.44 -14.15
N ARG A 113 12.12 0.18 -15.27
CA ARG A 113 12.25 1.00 -16.49
C ARG A 113 11.66 2.40 -16.30
N ILE A 114 10.51 2.50 -15.64
CA ILE A 114 9.88 3.79 -15.31
C ILE A 114 10.81 4.62 -14.41
N GLN A 115 11.42 4.02 -13.39
CA GLN A 115 12.40 4.69 -12.52
C GLN A 115 13.58 5.25 -13.33
N GLN A 116 14.13 4.46 -14.25
CA GLN A 116 15.25 4.88 -15.09
C GLN A 116 14.89 6.08 -15.98
N ARG A 117 13.67 6.13 -16.50
CA ARG A 117 13.21 7.22 -17.38
C ARG A 117 12.80 8.47 -16.61
N THR A 118 12.18 8.31 -15.45
CA THR A 118 11.65 9.42 -14.65
C THR A 118 12.66 9.97 -13.65
N GLY A 119 13.68 9.18 -13.28
CA GLY A 119 14.68 9.55 -12.28
C GLY A 119 14.19 9.39 -10.83
N HIS A 120 12.98 8.88 -10.61
CA HIS A 120 12.38 8.71 -9.28
C HIS A 120 12.29 7.22 -8.93
N PRO A 121 12.91 6.75 -7.83
CA PRO A 121 12.81 5.36 -7.39
C PRO A 121 11.41 5.04 -6.86
N PHE A 122 10.95 3.78 -6.93
CA PHE A 122 9.82 3.31 -6.14
C PHE A 122 10.34 2.82 -4.80
N VAL A 123 10.06 3.57 -3.73
CA VAL A 123 10.55 3.26 -2.38
C VAL A 123 9.49 2.52 -1.58
N HIS A 124 9.80 1.28 -1.20
CA HIS A 124 9.01 0.42 -0.33
C HIS A 124 9.86 -0.75 0.17
N SER A 125 9.75 -1.09 1.45
CA SER A 125 10.59 -2.06 2.13
C SER A 125 9.83 -2.74 3.27
N THR A 126 9.44 -3.99 3.04
CA THR A 126 8.85 -4.86 4.09
C THR A 126 9.76 -5.02 5.30
N VAL A 127 11.08 -4.93 5.10
CA VAL A 127 12.05 -4.96 6.20
C VAL A 127 11.86 -3.75 7.11
N ASN A 128 11.73 -2.55 6.53
CA ASN A 128 11.53 -1.32 7.29
C ASN A 128 10.12 -1.23 7.88
N GLU A 129 9.12 -1.81 7.24
CA GLU A 129 7.76 -1.90 7.79
C GLU A 129 7.74 -2.64 9.13
N HIS A 130 8.47 -3.75 9.22
CA HIS A 130 8.60 -4.51 10.47
C HIS A 130 9.43 -3.80 11.53
N VAL A 131 10.37 -2.93 11.13
CA VAL A 131 11.14 -2.12 12.07
C VAL A 131 10.28 -0.98 12.62
N ASN A 132 9.49 -0.32 11.77
CA ASN A 132 8.62 0.77 12.17
C ASN A 132 7.45 0.26 13.04
N ASP A 133 6.87 -0.90 12.70
CA ASP A 133 5.77 -1.57 13.41
C ASP A 133 4.68 -0.60 13.93
N THR A 134 4.41 0.44 13.15
CA THR A 134 3.51 1.52 13.51
C THR A 134 2.26 1.41 12.64
N PRO A 135 1.09 1.10 13.23
CA PRO A 135 -0.14 1.08 12.46
C PRO A 135 -0.53 2.53 12.09
N TRP A 136 -1.12 2.70 10.91
CA TRP A 136 -1.61 4.00 10.45
C TRP A 136 -2.93 4.41 11.12
N ASP A 137 -3.07 5.70 11.44
CA ASP A 137 -4.33 6.31 11.87
C ASP A 137 -4.61 7.69 11.24
N THR A 138 -5.84 8.17 11.42
CA THR A 138 -6.32 9.47 10.94
C THR A 138 -5.60 10.59 11.67
N GLY A 139 -5.03 11.52 10.90
CA GLY A 139 -4.30 12.68 11.42
C GLY A 139 -2.79 12.46 11.56
N ASP A 140 -2.33 11.23 11.33
CA ASP A 140 -0.90 10.92 11.27
C ASP A 140 -0.19 11.66 10.13
N PHE A 141 1.14 11.60 10.14
CA PHE A 141 1.98 12.22 9.13
C PHE A 141 1.55 11.88 7.70
N THR A 142 1.37 10.59 7.40
CA THR A 142 0.95 10.11 6.07
C THR A 142 -0.40 10.69 5.68
N HIS A 143 -1.37 10.75 6.61
CA HIS A 143 -2.70 11.31 6.34
C HIS A 143 -2.59 12.78 5.95
N ARG A 144 -1.89 13.58 6.75
CA ARG A 144 -1.71 15.02 6.50
C ARG A 144 -0.96 15.31 5.21
N ALA A 145 0.11 14.57 4.93
CA ALA A 145 0.88 14.74 3.70
C ALA A 145 0.08 14.31 2.47
N TYR A 146 -0.72 13.24 2.58
CA TYR A 146 -1.62 12.80 1.52
C TYR A 146 -2.69 13.85 1.22
N GLU A 147 -3.39 14.36 2.25
CA GLU A 147 -4.45 15.34 2.06
C GLU A 147 -3.94 16.65 1.41
N GLU A 148 -2.78 17.11 1.86
CA GLU A 148 -2.10 18.28 1.30
C GLU A 148 -1.68 18.05 -0.17
N ALA A 149 -1.30 16.83 -0.53
CA ALA A 149 -0.83 16.47 -1.87
C ALA A 149 -1.97 16.24 -2.87
N PHE A 150 -2.96 15.44 -2.47
CA PHE A 150 -3.90 14.78 -3.37
C PHE A 150 -5.37 15.02 -3.00
N GLY A 151 -5.64 15.76 -1.93
CA GLY A 151 -6.98 16.00 -1.40
C GLY A 151 -7.44 14.91 -0.43
N PRO A 152 -8.70 14.97 0.02
CA PRO A 152 -9.20 14.11 1.10
C PRO A 152 -9.10 12.63 0.75
N VAL A 153 -8.84 11.83 1.76
CA VAL A 153 -8.86 10.37 1.65
C VAL A 153 -10.28 9.83 1.51
N ASN A 154 -10.41 8.59 1.03
CA ASN A 154 -11.68 7.88 1.01
C ASN A 154 -11.76 6.90 2.18
N ASP A 155 -12.58 7.21 3.17
CA ASP A 155 -12.76 6.41 4.40
C ASP A 155 -13.15 4.95 4.16
N ARG A 156 -13.67 4.61 2.97
CA ARG A 156 -13.93 3.22 2.58
C ARG A 156 -12.64 2.39 2.53
N TYR A 157 -11.55 3.00 2.06
CA TYR A 157 -10.26 2.36 1.80
C TYR A 157 -9.20 2.73 2.84
N TRP A 158 -9.34 3.92 3.44
CA TRP A 158 -8.45 4.43 4.49
C TRP A 158 -8.98 4.06 5.88
N ILE A 159 -8.89 2.78 6.20
CA ILE A 159 -9.44 2.20 7.44
C ILE A 159 -8.45 2.44 8.61
N PRO A 160 -8.86 3.14 9.68
CA PRO A 160 -8.04 3.35 10.88
C PRO A 160 -7.58 2.05 11.55
N ALA A 161 -6.45 2.09 12.27
CA ALA A 161 -5.84 0.94 12.93
C ALA A 161 -6.83 0.13 13.80
N GLU A 162 -7.59 0.79 14.67
CA GLU A 162 -8.54 0.12 15.57
C GLU A 162 -9.64 -0.61 14.79
N GLU A 163 -10.20 0.06 13.76
CA GLU A 163 -11.25 -0.52 12.93
C GLU A 163 -10.71 -1.65 12.04
N ALA A 164 -9.50 -1.52 11.51
CA ALA A 164 -8.83 -2.57 10.77
C ALA A 164 -8.63 -3.81 11.65
N GLU A 165 -8.17 -3.64 12.89
CA GLU A 165 -8.00 -4.74 13.84
C GLU A 165 -9.33 -5.35 14.29
N ARG A 166 -10.38 -4.55 14.51
CA ARG A 166 -11.73 -5.07 14.77
C ARG A 166 -12.22 -5.94 13.62
N ARG A 167 -12.02 -5.50 12.37
CA ARG A 167 -12.39 -6.27 11.16
C ARG A 167 -11.55 -7.55 11.02
N ARG A 168 -10.24 -7.48 11.31
CA ARG A 168 -9.34 -8.64 11.33
C ARG A 168 -9.85 -9.74 12.28
N ARG A 169 -10.27 -9.40 13.49
CA ARG A 169 -10.84 -10.37 14.45
C ARG A 169 -12.12 -11.03 13.96
N VAL A 170 -12.96 -10.29 13.23
CA VAL A 170 -14.17 -10.86 12.60
C VAL A 170 -13.77 -11.84 11.49
N LEU A 171 -12.77 -11.50 10.69
CA LEU A 171 -12.24 -12.37 9.64
C LEU A 171 -11.57 -13.62 10.23
N ASP A 172 -10.79 -13.50 11.31
CA ASP A 172 -10.19 -14.63 12.02
C ASP A 172 -11.24 -15.67 12.40
N GLY A 173 -12.37 -15.24 12.97
CA GLY A 173 -13.46 -16.16 13.31
C GLY A 173 -14.10 -16.83 12.08
N LYS A 174 -14.21 -16.11 10.96
CA LYS A 174 -14.79 -16.65 9.72
C LYS A 174 -13.84 -17.63 9.04
N TYR A 175 -12.57 -17.27 8.89
CA TYR A 175 -11.56 -18.07 8.22
C TYR A 175 -11.15 -19.30 9.02
N ALA A 176 -11.11 -19.21 10.36
CA ALA A 176 -10.85 -20.36 11.20
C ALA A 176 -11.88 -21.48 10.98
N SER A 177 -13.13 -21.14 10.66
CA SER A 177 -14.19 -22.12 10.37
C SER A 177 -13.94 -22.97 9.12
N ILE A 178 -13.08 -22.50 8.21
CA ILE A 178 -12.66 -23.22 7.00
C ILE A 178 -11.19 -23.69 7.07
N GLY A 179 -10.61 -23.68 8.28
CA GLY A 179 -9.26 -24.17 8.53
C GLY A 179 -8.15 -23.17 8.20
N ILE A 180 -8.44 -21.88 8.00
CA ILE A 180 -7.44 -20.85 7.73
C ILE A 180 -7.21 -20.05 9.02
N THR A 181 -5.97 -20.02 9.52
CA THR A 181 -5.59 -19.43 10.81
C THR A 181 -4.35 -18.55 10.69
N GLU A 182 -3.91 -17.94 11.80
CA GLU A 182 -2.70 -17.11 11.88
C GLU A 182 -2.66 -16.02 10.79
N ARG A 183 -3.77 -15.29 10.65
CA ARG A 183 -3.92 -14.24 9.63
C ARG A 183 -3.69 -14.75 8.19
N GLY A 184 -4.06 -16.00 7.91
CA GLY A 184 -3.93 -16.61 6.59
C GLY A 184 -2.57 -17.25 6.33
N MET A 185 -1.65 -17.22 7.30
CA MET A 185 -0.33 -17.82 7.18
C MET A 185 -0.33 -19.35 7.38
N THR A 186 -1.40 -19.88 7.97
CA THR A 186 -1.55 -21.32 8.20
C THR A 186 -2.90 -21.79 7.65
N SER A 187 -2.91 -22.94 6.97
CA SER A 187 -4.14 -23.59 6.51
C SER A 187 -4.15 -25.09 6.83
N ALA A 188 -5.32 -25.60 7.22
CA ALA A 188 -5.60 -27.00 7.53
C ALA A 188 -6.72 -27.54 6.62
N ILE A 189 -6.58 -27.30 5.31
CA ILE A 189 -7.53 -27.76 4.29
C ILE A 189 -7.01 -29.08 3.71
N ASP A 190 -7.81 -30.15 3.83
CA ASP A 190 -7.53 -31.45 3.20
C ASP A 190 -8.32 -31.57 1.88
N TYR A 191 -7.63 -31.95 0.81
CA TYR A 191 -8.19 -32.09 -0.54
C TYR A 191 -8.53 -33.56 -0.84
N ALA A 192 -9.28 -34.20 0.06
CA ALA A 192 -9.70 -35.58 -0.12
C ALA A 192 -10.28 -35.77 -1.54
N ALA A 193 -9.74 -36.75 -2.28
CA ALA A 193 -10.22 -37.06 -3.61
C ALA A 193 -11.72 -37.39 -3.55
N THR A 194 -12.51 -36.78 -4.43
CA THR A 194 -13.88 -37.22 -4.67
C THR A 194 -13.83 -38.66 -5.15
N ALA A 195 -14.48 -39.56 -4.41
CA ALA A 195 -14.63 -40.97 -4.77
C ALA A 195 -15.52 -41.14 -6.01
#